data_AF-E3NBS4-F1
#
_entry.id   AF-E3NBS4-F1
#
_cell.length_a   1.000
_cell.length_b   1.000
_cell.length_c   1.000
_cell.angle_alpha   90.00
_cell.angle_beta   90.00
_cell.angle_gamma   90.00
#
_symmetry.space_group_name_H-M   'P 1'
#
loop_
_entity.id
_entity.type
_entity.pdbx_description
1 polymer ?
#
loop_
_entity_poly.entity_id
_entity_poly.type
_entity_poly.pdbx_seq_one_letter_code
_entity_poly.pdbx_strand_id
1 'polypeptide(L)'
;MSETPSISIYESLFAQSDETDAILVVEGKKMHVNKTVLSFHSDYFKTLFNGEFKEKSMPEIPIEDVNFEDFAATLSLLFPSPIKPTDENVERLLEIADRFLIPSAKDSLKLFMKLCKMEKMNKIRIQRPKRLHTHIPVRIADKNKFMDSPIDLAAFVLYNLRMWESAERTHYSGEIPDKTSYEKYEKLCKAMGKEAISYEEYKYWFHMYYKQRERDDLPIPDIRGCILSDVINGKTAEKSMNDLSEAFKNHKIDKEDHGYWYKRFENGHLFSQVTFSNLPENVVSEIAEKCDLMSYLQLRKVSNGLRSILDHSKPPLTHFSFEFEENQISLNLNNEVPVIFTDLNDLDPPSHFPGHFYKFKDNDYAKVAFNYLEMVLKNRKLQLNHFGVVFPKEKHNKSNQMLRDLLSSLSHKIHAKHFVIRFQNDEDLITMLKCIKPGTLKSLSLGAYIEDDGELPELPSIASIDILVEMEQWKQAKYLRILLFLDTSIEHFFHFKAFDIYIISLSIEDALNLAHALSNNSDFNSCRIEVERYDQEAVKNALRIDQDNLTELFPNLYIQFDISEIVIRNVDSPLMFHFH
;
A
#
# COMPACT_ATOMS: atom_id res chain seq x y z
N MET A 1 -22.48 -24.68 15.66
CA MET A 1 -21.19 -24.40 15.02
C MET A 1 -20.78 -23.02 15.46
N SER A 2 -19.65 -22.91 16.13
CA SER A 2 -19.11 -21.64 16.64
C SER A 2 -18.97 -20.65 15.51
N GLU A 3 -19.63 -19.49 15.63
CA GLU A 3 -19.29 -18.30 14.85
C GLU A 3 -17.77 -18.12 14.93
N THR A 4 -17.09 -18.16 13.80
CA THR A 4 -15.70 -17.73 13.75
C THR A 4 -15.75 -16.21 13.92
N PRO A 5 -15.22 -15.65 15.03
CA PRO A 5 -15.31 -14.22 15.25
C PRO A 5 -14.63 -13.49 14.09
N SER A 6 -15.21 -12.38 13.64
CA SER A 6 -14.53 -11.49 12.71
C SER A 6 -13.18 -11.12 13.30
N ILE A 7 -12.10 -11.60 12.68
CA ILE A 7 -10.73 -11.38 13.13
C ILE A 7 -10.50 -9.88 13.21
N SER A 8 -10.19 -9.38 14.40
CA SER A 8 -9.95 -7.94 14.61
C SER A 8 -8.71 -7.49 13.81
N ILE A 9 -8.63 -6.20 13.46
CA ILE A 9 -7.45 -5.66 12.74
C ILE A 9 -6.14 -6.00 13.46
N TYR A 10 -6.18 -6.04 14.79
CA TYR A 10 -5.07 -6.43 15.66
C TYR A 10 -4.64 -7.89 15.47
N GLU A 11 -5.59 -8.83 15.51
CA GLU A 11 -5.32 -10.27 15.30
C GLU A 11 -4.85 -10.54 13.86
N SER A 12 -5.36 -9.78 12.90
CA SER A 12 -5.01 -9.89 11.49
C SER A 12 -3.56 -9.46 11.21
N LEU A 13 -3.10 -8.40 11.91
CA LEU A 13 -1.75 -7.86 11.75
C LEU A 13 -0.67 -8.80 12.29
N PHE A 14 -0.98 -9.57 13.34
CA PHE A 14 -0.06 -10.51 14.00
C PHE A 14 -0.46 -11.97 13.74
N ALA A 15 -1.06 -12.26 12.59
CA ALA A 15 -1.32 -13.63 12.16
C ALA A 15 -0.01 -14.35 11.78
N GLN A 16 0.01 -15.68 11.93
CA GLN A 16 1.18 -16.50 11.57
C GLN A 16 1.56 -16.31 10.10
N SER A 17 2.84 -16.09 9.81
CA SER A 17 3.37 -16.04 8.44
C SER A 17 4.74 -16.71 8.34
N ASP A 18 5.23 -16.93 7.13
CA ASP A 18 6.57 -17.48 6.86
C ASP A 18 7.69 -16.55 7.39
N GLU A 19 7.36 -15.29 7.67
CA GLU A 19 8.26 -14.28 8.21
C GLU A 19 8.23 -14.22 9.75
N THR A 20 7.36 -14.99 10.43
CA THR A 20 7.22 -14.97 11.90
C THR A 20 7.82 -16.23 12.53
N ASP A 21 8.60 -16.06 13.60
CA ASP A 21 9.40 -17.10 14.27
C ASP A 21 9.26 -17.08 15.81
N ALA A 22 8.36 -16.25 16.34
CA ALA A 22 7.92 -16.23 17.74
C ALA A 22 6.40 -16.07 17.86
N ILE A 23 5.86 -16.52 18.99
CA ILE A 23 4.47 -16.29 19.40
C ILE A 23 4.48 -15.59 20.75
N LEU A 24 3.94 -14.38 20.82
CA LEU A 24 3.62 -13.68 22.06
C LEU A 24 2.16 -13.95 22.42
N VAL A 25 1.87 -14.19 23.69
CA VAL A 25 0.49 -14.44 24.16
C VAL A 25 0.09 -13.32 25.11
N VAL A 26 -0.91 -12.53 24.72
CA VAL A 26 -1.42 -11.38 25.50
C VAL A 26 -2.91 -11.56 25.72
N GLU A 27 -3.36 -11.54 26.97
CA GLU A 27 -4.77 -11.81 27.34
C GLU A 27 -5.35 -13.10 26.70
N GLY A 28 -4.51 -14.13 26.56
CA GLY A 28 -4.87 -15.40 25.92
C GLY A 28 -4.94 -15.37 24.39
N LYS A 29 -4.69 -14.23 23.76
CA LYS A 29 -4.62 -14.07 22.29
C LYS A 29 -3.19 -14.20 21.79
N LYS A 30 -3.01 -14.94 20.69
CA LYS A 30 -1.70 -15.20 20.08
C LYS A 30 -1.33 -14.11 19.08
N MET A 31 -0.10 -13.64 19.17
CA MET A 31 0.52 -12.70 18.25
C MET A 31 1.77 -13.32 17.68
N HIS A 32 1.74 -13.65 16.39
CA HIS A 32 2.90 -14.15 15.67
C HIS A 32 3.77 -12.97 15.26
N VAL A 33 5.04 -13.03 15.63
CA VAL A 33 5.99 -11.93 15.49
C VAL A 33 7.31 -12.43 14.95
N ASN A 34 8.10 -11.52 14.38
CA ASN A 34 9.46 -11.80 13.99
C ASN A 34 10.41 -11.38 15.13
N LYS A 35 11.09 -12.36 15.74
CA LYS A 35 12.06 -12.19 16.82
C LYS A 35 13.16 -11.23 16.43
N THR A 36 13.62 -11.28 15.18
CA THR A 36 14.68 -10.38 14.69
C THR A 36 14.18 -8.95 14.67
N VAL A 37 13.00 -8.69 14.09
CA VAL A 37 12.38 -7.34 14.06
C VAL A 37 12.15 -6.83 15.48
N LEU A 38 11.50 -7.61 16.35
CA LEU A 38 11.23 -7.15 17.71
C LEU A 38 12.50 -6.95 18.54
N SER A 39 13.46 -7.87 18.49
CA SER A 39 14.77 -7.72 19.19
C SER A 39 15.50 -6.47 18.76
N PHE A 40 15.34 -6.11 17.50
CA PHE A 40 16.01 -4.98 16.91
C PHE A 40 15.36 -3.65 17.31
N HIS A 41 14.04 -3.61 17.41
CA HIS A 41 13.31 -2.41 17.83
C HIS A 41 13.20 -2.26 19.36
N SER A 42 13.59 -3.28 20.14
CA SER A 42 13.39 -3.33 21.58
C SER A 42 14.45 -4.13 22.31
N ASP A 43 15.17 -3.44 23.21
CA ASP A 43 16.14 -4.08 24.12
C ASP A 43 15.46 -5.13 25.01
N TYR A 44 14.21 -4.90 25.40
CA TYR A 44 13.41 -5.87 26.16
C TYR A 44 13.22 -7.16 25.36
N PHE A 45 12.75 -7.08 24.11
CA PHE A 45 12.56 -8.28 23.28
C PHE A 45 13.89 -8.92 22.88
N LYS A 46 14.96 -8.13 22.71
CA LYS A 46 16.32 -8.64 22.48
C LYS A 46 16.77 -9.53 23.62
N THR A 47 16.60 -9.05 24.85
CA THR A 47 16.92 -9.82 26.06
C THR A 47 15.97 -11.01 26.23
N LEU A 48 14.68 -10.84 25.94
CA LEU A 48 13.67 -11.90 26.04
C LEU A 48 13.97 -13.08 25.12
N PHE A 49 14.33 -12.81 23.86
CA PHE A 49 14.55 -13.86 22.86
C PHE A 49 15.97 -14.44 22.87
N ASN A 50 16.98 -13.66 23.27
CA ASN A 50 18.38 -14.09 23.19
C ASN A 50 19.01 -14.43 24.54
N GLY A 51 18.46 -13.92 25.65
CA GLY A 51 18.95 -14.14 27.01
C GLY A 51 18.78 -15.59 27.48
N GLU A 52 19.51 -15.99 28.52
CA GLU A 52 19.44 -17.35 29.07
C GLU A 52 18.26 -17.56 30.03
N PHE A 53 17.09 -17.08 29.63
CA PHE A 53 15.84 -17.25 30.37
C PHE A 53 15.03 -18.42 29.81
N LYS A 54 14.01 -18.86 30.55
CA LYS A 54 13.17 -20.00 30.14
C LYS A 54 12.37 -19.68 28.87
N GLU A 55 12.03 -18.40 28.70
CA GLU A 55 11.27 -17.82 27.60
C GLU A 55 11.97 -18.00 26.24
N LYS A 56 13.31 -18.09 26.21
CA LYS A 56 14.10 -18.30 24.98
C LYS A 56 13.71 -19.59 24.24
N SER A 57 13.38 -20.65 24.98
CA SER A 57 13.00 -21.95 24.43
C SER A 57 11.50 -22.21 24.46
N MET A 58 10.69 -21.24 24.91
CA MET A 58 9.24 -21.39 24.94
C MET A 58 8.66 -21.25 23.53
N PRO A 59 7.72 -22.14 23.13
CA PRO A 59 7.02 -22.03 21.86
C PRO A 59 6.05 -20.84 21.85
N GLU A 60 5.52 -20.46 23.02
CA GLU A 60 4.58 -19.35 23.22
C GLU A 60 5.02 -18.57 24.46
N ILE A 61 5.27 -17.27 24.32
CA ILE A 61 5.83 -16.43 25.37
C ILE A 61 4.72 -15.52 25.92
N PRO A 62 4.30 -15.70 27.18
CA PRO A 62 3.25 -14.87 27.77
C PRO A 62 3.76 -13.46 28.05
N ILE A 63 2.95 -12.45 27.70
CA ILE A 63 3.17 -11.06 28.07
C ILE A 63 2.01 -10.63 28.97
N GLU A 64 2.33 -10.38 30.24
CA GLU A 64 1.35 -10.07 31.28
C GLU A 64 1.18 -8.56 31.49
N ASP A 65 0.06 -8.19 32.10
CA ASP A 65 -0.28 -6.82 32.50
C ASP A 65 -0.33 -5.79 31.35
N VAL A 66 -0.73 -6.21 30.15
CA VAL A 66 -1.04 -5.30 29.04
C VAL A 66 -2.32 -5.71 28.34
N ASN A 67 -3.09 -4.73 27.86
CA ASN A 67 -4.24 -4.98 27.02
C ASN A 67 -3.79 -5.40 25.61
N PHE A 68 -4.43 -6.43 25.04
CA PHE A 68 -4.06 -6.96 23.73
C PHE A 68 -4.10 -5.91 22.61
N GLU A 69 -5.15 -5.08 22.55
CA GLU A 69 -5.34 -4.12 21.46
C GLU A 69 -4.33 -2.98 21.54
N ASP A 70 -4.10 -2.44 22.74
CA ASP A 70 -3.11 -1.39 22.96
C ASP A 70 -1.67 -1.93 22.71
N PHE A 71 -1.39 -3.17 23.11
CA PHE A 71 -0.09 -3.79 22.85
C PHE A 71 0.13 -4.06 21.35
N ALA A 72 -0.88 -4.59 20.67
CA ALA A 72 -0.86 -4.79 19.22
C ALA A 72 -0.74 -3.48 18.45
N ALA A 73 -1.46 -2.43 18.84
CA ALA A 73 -1.32 -1.09 18.27
C ALA A 73 0.11 -0.55 18.46
N THR A 74 0.71 -0.76 19.63
CA THR A 74 2.08 -0.30 19.92
C THR A 74 3.10 -1.03 19.04
N LEU A 75 3.03 -2.37 18.96
CA LEU A 75 3.91 -3.13 18.08
C LEU A 75 3.66 -2.83 16.60
N SER A 76 2.45 -2.43 16.22
CA SER A 76 2.13 -2.05 14.84
C SER A 76 2.98 -0.88 14.32
N LEU A 77 3.45 -0.01 15.23
CA LEU A 77 4.31 1.15 14.95
C LEU A 77 5.67 0.76 14.39
N LEU A 78 6.06 -0.51 14.46
CA LEU A 78 7.32 -1.01 13.91
C LEU A 78 7.23 -1.32 12.40
N PHE A 79 6.06 -1.18 11.81
CA PHE A 79 5.77 -1.57 10.41
C PHE A 79 5.40 -0.36 9.53
N PRO A 80 5.48 -0.46 8.17
CA PRO A 80 5.39 0.68 7.23
C PRO A 80 4.08 1.52 7.22
N SER A 81 3.08 1.08 7.96
CA SER A 81 1.68 1.56 7.90
C SER A 81 1.01 1.06 9.17
N PRO A 82 1.34 1.65 10.33
CA PRO A 82 0.89 1.17 11.61
C PRO A 82 -0.62 1.37 11.80
N ILE A 83 -1.19 0.69 12.80
CA ILE A 83 -2.53 1.04 13.29
C ILE A 83 -2.42 2.46 13.84
N LYS A 84 -3.17 3.39 13.25
CA LYS A 84 -3.05 4.82 13.57
C LYS A 84 -3.41 5.02 15.05
N PRO A 85 -2.52 5.64 15.86
CA PRO A 85 -2.86 6.00 17.23
C PRO A 85 -4.08 6.93 17.26
N THR A 86 -4.80 6.90 18.38
CA THR A 86 -5.94 7.77 18.64
C THR A 86 -5.67 8.65 19.84
N ASP A 87 -6.41 9.75 19.96
CA ASP A 87 -6.35 10.61 21.14
C ASP A 87 -6.64 9.89 22.46
N GLU A 88 -7.42 8.81 22.41
CA GLU A 88 -7.88 8.08 23.60
C GLU A 88 -6.88 7.01 24.06
N ASN A 89 -6.08 6.46 23.14
CA ASN A 89 -5.13 5.38 23.45
C ASN A 89 -3.67 5.81 23.46
N VAL A 90 -3.30 6.95 22.85
CA VAL A 90 -1.89 7.34 22.67
C VAL A 90 -1.08 7.35 23.97
N GLU A 91 -1.65 7.74 25.11
CA GLU A 91 -0.96 7.72 26.40
C GLU A 91 -0.68 6.28 26.86
N ARG A 92 -1.65 5.38 26.71
CA ARG A 92 -1.47 3.95 27.01
C ARG A 92 -0.46 3.30 26.08
N LEU A 93 -0.51 3.62 24.79
CA LEU A 93 0.49 3.14 23.81
C LEU A 93 1.90 3.64 24.18
N LEU A 94 2.01 4.87 24.66
CA LEU A 94 3.29 5.46 25.07
C LEU A 94 3.85 4.75 26.30
N GLU A 95 2.99 4.44 27.29
CA GLU A 95 3.36 3.64 28.47
C GLU A 95 3.85 2.25 28.07
N ILE A 96 3.18 1.59 27.12
CA ILE A 96 3.61 0.29 26.60
C ILE A 96 4.94 0.43 25.86
N ALA A 97 5.09 1.41 24.97
CA ALA A 97 6.34 1.64 24.25
C ALA A 97 7.52 1.89 25.20
N ASP A 98 7.28 2.60 26.31
CA ASP A 98 8.29 2.82 27.33
C ASP A 98 8.61 1.55 28.13
N ARG A 99 7.58 0.84 28.61
CA ARG A 99 7.71 -0.40 29.39
C ARG A 99 8.48 -1.49 28.63
N PHE A 100 8.16 -1.66 27.35
CA PHE A 100 8.80 -2.67 26.50
C PHE A 100 10.04 -2.11 25.78
N LEU A 101 10.56 -0.96 26.21
CA LEU A 101 11.80 -0.35 25.69
C LEU A 101 11.80 -0.29 24.15
N ILE A 102 10.78 0.32 23.55
CA ILE A 102 10.58 0.46 22.09
C ILE A 102 10.75 1.94 21.68
N PRO A 103 11.99 2.45 21.49
CA PRO A 103 12.25 3.87 21.26
C PRO A 103 11.54 4.43 20.02
N SER A 104 11.61 3.69 18.89
CA SER A 104 10.96 4.05 17.62
C SER A 104 9.46 4.31 17.77
N ALA A 105 8.74 3.42 18.46
CA ALA A 105 7.32 3.57 18.74
C ALA A 105 7.06 4.74 19.70
N LYS A 106 7.88 4.87 20.75
CA LYS A 106 7.78 5.95 21.75
C LYS A 106 7.88 7.34 21.11
N ASP A 107 8.86 7.53 20.22
CA ASP A 107 9.07 8.82 19.57
C ASP A 107 7.98 9.12 18.52
N SER A 108 7.53 8.11 17.78
CA SER A 108 6.37 8.22 16.88
C SER A 108 5.10 8.67 17.62
N LEU A 109 4.86 8.10 18.81
CA LEU A 109 3.71 8.45 19.66
C LEU A 109 3.82 9.85 20.25
N LYS A 110 5.01 10.28 20.70
CA LYS A 110 5.24 11.66 21.16
C LYS A 110 4.95 12.68 20.06
N LEU A 111 5.36 12.40 18.82
CA LEU A 111 5.08 13.26 17.68
C LEU A 111 3.57 13.34 17.41
N PHE A 112 2.89 12.20 17.40
CA PHE A 112 1.43 12.15 17.27
C PHE A 112 0.72 12.96 18.38
N MET A 113 1.15 12.83 19.64
CA MET A 113 0.60 13.64 20.75
C MET A 113 0.78 15.14 20.55
N LYS A 114 1.94 15.59 20.04
CA LYS A 114 2.17 17.01 19.71
C LYS A 114 1.19 17.49 18.64
N LEU A 115 1.00 16.71 17.58
CA LEU A 115 0.07 17.01 16.47
C LEU A 115 -1.39 17.07 16.94
N CYS A 116 -1.83 16.10 17.74
CA CYS A 116 -3.17 16.06 18.32
C CYS A 116 -3.46 17.26 19.23
N LYS A 117 -2.49 17.72 20.02
CA LYS A 117 -2.63 18.93 20.85
C LYS A 117 -2.87 20.17 19.99
N MET A 118 -2.22 20.27 18.82
CA MET A 118 -2.43 21.37 17.87
C MET A 118 -3.80 21.28 17.18
N GLU A 119 -4.26 20.09 16.78
CA GLU A 119 -5.61 19.89 16.23
C GLU A 119 -6.72 20.17 17.26
N LYS A 120 -6.54 19.77 18.52
CA LYS A 120 -7.50 20.06 19.60
C LYS A 120 -7.62 21.55 19.87
N MET A 121 -6.53 22.33 19.80
CA MET A 121 -6.60 23.80 19.87
C MET A 121 -7.46 24.40 18.73
N ASN A 122 -7.47 23.77 17.54
CA ASN A 122 -8.32 24.18 16.42
C ASN A 122 -9.78 23.68 16.55
N LYS A 123 -10.00 22.49 17.12
CA LYS A 123 -11.34 21.87 17.29
C LYS A 123 -12.13 22.37 18.51
N ILE A 124 -11.49 22.92 19.56
CA ILE A 124 -12.18 23.52 20.72
C ILE A 124 -13.11 24.70 20.34
N ARG A 125 -12.98 25.24 19.12
CA ARG A 125 -13.90 26.23 18.56
C ARG A 125 -15.28 25.67 18.16
N ILE A 126 -15.47 24.36 18.11
CA ILE A 126 -16.69 23.73 17.58
C ILE A 126 -17.15 22.59 18.50
N GLN A 127 -18.20 22.89 19.27
CA GLN A 127 -19.19 21.99 19.87
C GLN A 127 -18.93 21.34 21.25
N ARG A 128 -19.86 21.64 22.17
CA ARG A 128 -20.22 20.85 23.36
C ARG A 128 -21.60 20.16 23.14
N PRO A 129 -21.91 19.08 23.89
CA PRO A 129 -22.87 18.04 23.50
C PRO A 129 -24.20 18.08 24.26
N LYS A 130 -25.16 17.22 23.89
CA LYS A 130 -26.29 16.81 24.74
C LYS A 130 -26.48 15.29 24.75
N ARG A 131 -26.64 14.73 25.95
CA ARG A 131 -27.03 13.33 26.28
C ARG A 131 -28.52 13.26 26.63
N LEU A 132 -29.12 12.05 26.58
CA LEU A 132 -29.94 11.37 27.64
C LEU A 132 -30.44 10.01 27.05
N HIS A 133 -30.13 8.81 27.62
CA HIS A 133 -30.82 8.02 28.69
C HIS A 133 -32.22 7.46 28.27
N THR A 134 -32.72 6.23 28.55
CA THR A 134 -32.38 5.00 29.34
C THR A 134 -33.57 3.98 29.23
N HIS A 135 -33.30 2.66 29.19
CA HIS A 135 -34.04 1.44 29.69
C HIS A 135 -35.55 1.18 29.35
N ILE A 136 -36.15 -0.04 29.31
CA ILE A 136 -36.11 -1.27 30.19
C ILE A 136 -36.66 -2.56 29.44
N PRO A 137 -36.91 -3.77 30.03
CA PRO A 137 -36.40 -5.06 29.53
C PRO A 137 -37.46 -6.09 29.06
N VAL A 138 -37.07 -7.05 28.20
CA VAL A 138 -37.87 -8.27 27.90
C VAL A 138 -37.20 -9.48 28.56
N ARG A 139 -37.99 -10.38 29.14
CA ARG A 139 -37.52 -11.61 29.81
C ARG A 139 -36.49 -12.34 28.95
N ILE A 140 -35.24 -12.32 29.42
CA ILE A 140 -34.03 -12.79 28.72
C ILE A 140 -34.08 -14.30 28.43
N ALA A 141 -34.94 -15.07 29.12
CA ALA A 141 -35.02 -16.52 28.98
C ALA A 141 -35.70 -17.00 27.68
N ASP A 142 -36.64 -16.23 27.10
CA ASP A 142 -37.46 -16.71 25.97
C ASP A 142 -36.84 -16.42 24.59
N LYS A 143 -35.97 -15.41 24.47
CA LYS A 143 -35.20 -15.14 23.23
C LYS A 143 -34.13 -16.20 22.96
N ASN A 144 -33.64 -16.88 24.00
CA ASN A 144 -32.47 -17.74 23.92
C ASN A 144 -32.73 -19.11 23.30
N LYS A 145 -33.99 -19.56 23.16
CA LYS A 145 -34.29 -20.92 22.67
C LYS A 145 -33.99 -21.12 21.17
N PHE A 146 -34.04 -20.04 20.39
CA PHE A 146 -33.77 -20.07 18.95
C PHE A 146 -32.67 -19.10 18.53
N MET A 147 -31.84 -18.58 19.44
CA MET A 147 -30.75 -17.67 19.07
C MET A 147 -29.74 -18.31 18.10
N ASP A 148 -29.55 -19.63 18.16
CA ASP A 148 -28.69 -20.38 17.24
C ASP A 148 -29.41 -20.80 15.94
N SER A 149 -30.68 -20.42 15.77
CA SER A 149 -31.43 -20.65 14.54
C SER A 149 -31.04 -19.59 13.51
N PRO A 150 -30.66 -19.97 12.28
CA PRO A 150 -30.38 -19.02 11.19
C PRO A 150 -31.64 -18.31 10.70
N ILE A 151 -32.80 -18.65 11.25
CA ILE A 151 -34.10 -18.07 10.94
C ILE A 151 -34.72 -17.56 12.23
N ASP A 152 -35.20 -16.33 12.17
CA ASP A 152 -36.09 -15.79 13.18
C ASP A 152 -37.49 -16.42 13.02
N LEU A 153 -37.80 -17.35 13.92
CA LEU A 153 -39.06 -18.09 13.93
C LEU A 153 -40.26 -17.16 14.15
N ALA A 154 -40.09 -16.05 14.87
CA ALA A 154 -41.16 -15.09 15.10
C ALA A 154 -41.50 -14.33 13.80
N ALA A 155 -40.48 -13.86 13.07
CA ALA A 155 -40.64 -13.30 11.72
C ALA A 155 -41.41 -14.25 10.82
N PHE A 156 -40.96 -15.50 10.79
CA PHE A 156 -41.51 -16.53 9.91
C PHE A 156 -42.98 -16.83 10.21
N VAL A 157 -43.34 -16.99 11.48
CA VAL A 157 -44.72 -17.22 11.91
C VAL A 157 -45.61 -16.02 11.59
N LEU A 158 -45.18 -14.80 11.91
CA LEU A 158 -45.96 -13.59 11.66
C LEU A 158 -46.16 -13.34 10.17
N TYR A 159 -45.14 -13.59 9.36
CA TYR A 159 -45.23 -13.51 7.90
C TYR A 159 -46.26 -14.50 7.37
N ASN A 160 -46.17 -15.78 7.73
CA ASN A 160 -47.10 -16.80 7.27
C ASN A 160 -48.54 -16.54 7.74
N LEU A 161 -48.71 -16.04 8.96
CA LEU A 161 -50.01 -15.65 9.50
C LEU A 161 -50.63 -14.52 8.66
N ARG A 162 -49.89 -13.44 8.38
CA ARG A 162 -50.40 -12.32 7.58
C ARG A 162 -50.69 -12.73 6.13
N MET A 163 -49.89 -13.63 5.57
CA MET A 163 -50.16 -14.22 4.26
C MET A 163 -51.42 -15.07 4.25
N TRP A 164 -51.65 -15.87 5.30
CA TRP A 164 -52.88 -16.63 5.46
C TRP A 164 -54.10 -15.71 5.64
N GLU A 165 -54.02 -14.69 6.50
CA GLU A 165 -55.10 -13.71 6.69
C GLU A 165 -55.46 -12.98 5.38
N SER A 166 -54.45 -12.64 4.57
CA SER A 166 -54.64 -12.04 3.25
C SER A 166 -55.34 -13.01 2.28
N ALA A 167 -54.92 -14.28 2.28
CA ALA A 167 -55.51 -15.32 1.43
C ALA A 167 -56.96 -15.64 1.82
N GLU A 168 -57.26 -15.83 3.11
CA GLU A 168 -58.61 -16.12 3.64
C GLU A 168 -59.61 -14.99 3.36
N ARG A 169 -59.14 -13.72 3.36
CA ARG A 169 -59.99 -12.58 2.93
C ARG A 169 -60.37 -12.65 1.47
N THR A 170 -59.57 -13.32 0.64
CA THR A 170 -59.83 -13.45 -0.79
C THR A 170 -60.60 -14.73 -1.11
N HIS A 171 -60.25 -15.88 -0.55
CA HIS A 171 -60.89 -17.19 -0.72
C HIS A 171 -60.82 -17.99 0.60
N TYR A 172 -61.97 -18.47 1.10
CA TYR A 172 -62.05 -19.31 2.30
C TYR A 172 -61.50 -20.72 2.00
N SER A 173 -60.41 -21.13 2.65
CA SER A 173 -59.77 -22.43 2.42
C SER A 173 -60.12 -23.47 3.48
N GLY A 174 -60.57 -23.03 4.67
CA GLY A 174 -60.88 -23.92 5.80
C GLY A 174 -59.64 -24.55 6.44
N GLU A 175 -58.45 -24.06 6.11
CA GLU A 175 -57.18 -24.55 6.64
C GLU A 175 -56.89 -24.03 8.06
N ILE A 176 -56.21 -24.85 8.86
CA ILE A 176 -55.74 -24.46 10.20
C ILE A 176 -54.38 -23.77 10.04
N PRO A 177 -54.25 -22.47 10.41
CA PRO A 177 -53.09 -21.67 10.05
C PRO A 177 -51.78 -22.14 10.69
N ASP A 178 -51.84 -22.77 11.86
CA ASP A 178 -50.68 -23.37 12.53
C ASP A 178 -50.11 -24.55 11.70
N LYS A 179 -50.98 -25.40 11.15
CA LYS A 179 -50.62 -26.55 10.34
C LYS A 179 -49.99 -26.14 9.01
N THR A 180 -50.60 -25.22 8.27
CA THR A 180 -50.05 -24.73 6.99
C THR A 180 -48.72 -24.00 7.20
N SER A 181 -48.58 -23.24 8.30
CA SER A 181 -47.32 -22.59 8.67
C SER A 181 -46.23 -23.61 9.03
N TYR A 182 -46.59 -24.68 9.74
CA TYR A 182 -45.66 -25.77 10.08
C TYR A 182 -45.17 -26.53 8.85
N GLU A 183 -46.02 -26.82 7.87
CA GLU A 183 -45.62 -27.50 6.63
C GLU A 183 -44.55 -26.70 5.85
N LYS A 184 -44.70 -25.37 5.80
CA LYS A 184 -43.69 -24.49 5.21
C LYS A 184 -42.40 -24.46 6.04
N TYR A 185 -42.52 -24.45 7.36
CA TYR A 185 -41.38 -24.54 8.27
C TYR A 185 -40.62 -25.85 8.09
N GLU A 186 -41.31 -26.97 7.97
CA GLU A 186 -40.69 -28.29 7.79
C GLU A 186 -39.93 -28.37 6.45
N LYS A 187 -40.52 -27.85 5.36
CA LYS A 187 -39.82 -27.71 4.07
C LYS A 187 -38.57 -26.83 4.18
N LEU A 188 -38.67 -25.71 4.90
CA LEU A 188 -37.57 -24.79 5.15
C LEU A 188 -36.43 -25.48 5.93
N CYS A 189 -36.74 -26.23 6.99
CA CYS A 189 -35.78 -27.03 7.74
C CYS A 189 -35.07 -28.08 6.87
N LYS A 190 -35.84 -28.81 6.05
CA LYS A 190 -35.30 -29.79 5.09
C LYS A 190 -34.32 -29.15 4.10
N ALA A 191 -34.65 -27.98 3.54
CA ALA A 191 -33.79 -27.26 2.61
C ALA A 191 -32.47 -26.78 3.25
N MET A 192 -32.47 -26.51 4.55
CA MET A 192 -31.26 -26.16 5.30
C MET A 192 -30.47 -27.37 5.81
N GLY A 193 -30.95 -28.60 5.60
CA GLY A 193 -30.35 -29.81 6.18
C GLY A 193 -30.46 -29.86 7.71
N LYS A 194 -31.49 -29.23 8.30
CA LYS A 194 -31.74 -29.24 9.75
C LYS A 194 -32.99 -30.04 10.09
N GLU A 195 -33.00 -30.66 11.27
CA GLU A 195 -34.19 -31.32 11.81
C GLU A 195 -35.20 -30.27 12.31
N ALA A 196 -36.47 -30.45 11.94
CA ALA A 196 -37.55 -29.58 12.41
C ALA A 196 -37.93 -29.93 13.86
N ILE A 197 -38.26 -28.92 14.67
CA ILE A 197 -38.90 -29.15 15.97
C ILE A 197 -40.24 -29.86 15.77
N SER A 198 -40.70 -30.58 16.80
CA SER A 198 -41.99 -31.28 16.74
C SER A 198 -43.14 -30.30 16.44
N TYR A 199 -44.19 -30.80 15.79
CA TYR A 199 -45.40 -30.02 15.51
C TYR A 199 -45.98 -29.37 16.77
N GLU A 200 -46.05 -30.10 17.89
CA GLU A 200 -46.65 -29.57 19.12
C GLU A 200 -45.81 -28.46 19.74
N GLU A 201 -44.49 -28.54 19.60
CA GLU A 201 -43.61 -27.46 20.01
C GLU A 201 -43.75 -26.25 19.08
N TYR A 202 -43.80 -26.44 17.77
CA TYR A 202 -44.05 -25.36 16.82
C TYR A 202 -45.38 -24.68 17.07
N LYS A 203 -46.45 -25.46 17.30
CA LYS A 203 -47.79 -24.98 17.59
C LYS A 203 -47.85 -24.13 18.86
N TYR A 204 -47.10 -24.51 19.90
CA TYR A 204 -46.95 -23.68 21.09
C TYR A 204 -46.38 -22.29 20.74
N TRP A 205 -45.28 -22.25 19.97
CA TRP A 205 -44.66 -20.99 19.55
C TRP A 205 -45.54 -20.18 18.61
N PHE A 206 -46.22 -20.85 17.68
CA PHE A 206 -47.18 -20.23 16.78
C PHE A 206 -48.25 -19.45 17.56
N HIS A 207 -48.86 -20.08 18.56
CA HIS A 207 -49.86 -19.41 19.40
C HIS A 207 -49.27 -18.29 20.27
N MET A 208 -48.04 -18.44 20.73
CA MET A 208 -47.35 -17.39 21.49
C MET A 208 -47.14 -16.13 20.64
N TYR A 209 -46.69 -16.28 19.40
CA TYR A 209 -46.49 -15.15 18.47
C TYR A 209 -47.82 -14.63 17.90
N TYR A 210 -48.83 -15.50 17.70
CA TYR A 210 -50.19 -15.11 17.30
C TYR A 210 -50.82 -14.09 18.26
N LYS A 211 -50.56 -14.22 19.58
CA LYS A 211 -51.00 -13.27 20.60
C LYS A 211 -50.30 -11.91 20.52
N GLN A 212 -49.20 -11.81 19.77
CA GLN A 212 -48.38 -10.61 19.63
C GLN A 212 -48.54 -9.94 18.26
N ARG A 213 -49.43 -10.44 17.38
CA ARG A 213 -49.59 -9.98 15.99
C ARG A 213 -49.96 -8.49 15.82
N GLU A 214 -50.51 -7.88 16.87
CA GLU A 214 -50.94 -6.46 16.92
C GLU A 214 -49.87 -5.53 17.51
N ARG A 215 -48.71 -6.05 17.90
CA ARG A 215 -47.60 -5.26 18.47
C ARG A 215 -46.68 -4.74 17.37
N ASP A 216 -46.90 -3.49 16.97
CA ASP A 216 -46.07 -2.77 16.00
C ASP A 216 -44.76 -2.21 16.60
N ASP A 217 -44.59 -2.30 17.93
CA ASP A 217 -43.43 -1.82 18.70
C ASP A 217 -42.23 -2.79 18.70
N LEU A 218 -42.38 -3.98 18.12
CA LEU A 218 -41.32 -4.98 18.06
C LEU A 218 -40.29 -4.64 16.95
N PRO A 219 -38.97 -4.80 17.19
CA PRO A 219 -37.94 -4.58 16.19
C PRO A 219 -38.13 -5.52 14.99
N ILE A 220 -37.75 -5.06 13.80
CA ILE A 220 -37.83 -5.82 12.54
C ILE A 220 -37.14 -7.17 12.75
N PRO A 221 -37.88 -8.28 12.73
CA PRO A 221 -37.28 -9.59 12.85
C PRO A 221 -36.58 -9.96 11.54
N ASP A 222 -35.55 -10.79 11.63
CA ASP A 222 -34.74 -11.18 10.46
C ASP A 222 -35.60 -11.87 9.39
N ILE A 223 -35.82 -11.17 8.26
CA ILE A 223 -36.69 -11.63 7.17
C ILE A 223 -36.05 -12.69 6.27
N ARG A 224 -34.75 -12.99 6.42
CA ARG A 224 -34.01 -13.91 5.53
C ARG A 224 -34.67 -15.29 5.45
N GLY A 225 -35.21 -15.80 6.57
CA GLY A 225 -35.96 -17.06 6.60
C GLY A 225 -37.27 -17.02 5.81
N CYS A 226 -37.93 -15.87 5.76
CA CYS A 226 -39.13 -15.68 4.96
C CYS A 226 -38.80 -15.66 3.46
N ILE A 227 -37.72 -14.96 3.07
CA ILE A 227 -37.23 -14.92 1.68
C ILE A 227 -36.85 -16.33 1.21
N LEU A 228 -36.09 -17.09 2.02
CA LEU A 228 -35.71 -18.47 1.68
C LEU A 228 -36.95 -19.36 1.51
N SER A 229 -37.96 -19.21 2.37
CA SER A 229 -39.22 -19.95 2.23
C SER A 229 -39.97 -19.58 0.95
N ASP A 230 -40.02 -18.30 0.58
CA ASP A 230 -40.64 -17.86 -0.66
C ASP A 230 -39.95 -18.46 -1.89
N VAL A 231 -38.62 -18.50 -1.90
CA VAL A 231 -37.81 -19.12 -2.96
C VAL A 231 -38.09 -20.63 -3.04
N ILE A 232 -38.09 -21.35 -1.91
CA ILE A 232 -38.39 -22.79 -1.85
C ILE A 232 -39.80 -23.09 -2.38
N ASN A 233 -40.75 -22.19 -2.12
CA ASN A 233 -42.14 -22.32 -2.58
C ASN A 233 -42.37 -21.74 -3.99
N GLY A 234 -41.31 -21.32 -4.71
CA GLY A 234 -41.38 -20.87 -6.09
C GLY A 234 -42.07 -19.51 -6.30
N LYS A 235 -42.16 -18.66 -5.27
CA LYS A 235 -42.64 -17.29 -5.43
C LYS A 235 -41.59 -16.46 -6.18
N THR A 236 -42.03 -15.54 -7.05
CA THR A 236 -41.13 -14.60 -7.74
C THR A 236 -40.57 -13.55 -6.78
N ALA A 237 -39.42 -12.94 -7.12
CA ALA A 237 -38.79 -11.88 -6.33
C ALA A 237 -39.73 -10.69 -6.07
N GLU A 238 -40.46 -10.26 -7.11
CA GLU A 238 -41.44 -9.17 -7.00
C GLU A 238 -42.57 -9.51 -6.04
N LYS A 239 -43.12 -10.73 -6.14
CA LYS A 239 -44.19 -11.18 -5.25
C LYS A 239 -43.70 -11.30 -3.81
N SER A 240 -42.52 -11.88 -3.59
CA SER A 240 -41.91 -11.98 -2.26
C SER A 240 -41.69 -10.59 -1.63
N MET A 241 -41.17 -9.62 -2.38
CA MET A 241 -40.98 -8.24 -1.92
C MET A 241 -42.30 -7.59 -1.52
N ASN A 242 -43.34 -7.72 -2.35
CA ASN A 242 -44.66 -7.14 -2.08
C ASN A 242 -45.32 -7.79 -0.86
N ASP A 243 -45.28 -9.12 -0.78
CA ASP A 243 -45.83 -9.90 0.33
C ASP A 243 -45.14 -9.53 1.65
N LEU A 244 -43.81 -9.42 1.66
CA LEU A 244 -43.04 -9.01 2.83
C LEU A 244 -43.33 -7.56 3.22
N SER A 245 -43.42 -6.66 2.25
CA SER A 245 -43.72 -5.24 2.50
C SER A 245 -45.12 -5.07 3.09
N GLU A 246 -46.10 -5.84 2.65
CA GLU A 246 -47.44 -5.85 3.23
C GLU A 246 -47.44 -6.48 4.63
N ALA A 247 -46.74 -7.60 4.79
CA ALA A 247 -46.62 -8.30 6.06
C ALA A 247 -45.91 -7.46 7.12
N PHE A 248 -44.95 -6.62 6.75
CA PHE A 248 -44.20 -5.77 7.67
C PHE A 248 -44.36 -4.28 7.32
N LYS A 249 -45.57 -3.86 6.95
CA LYS A 249 -45.90 -2.49 6.49
C LYS A 249 -45.42 -1.33 7.37
N ASN A 250 -45.23 -1.57 8.66
CA ASN A 250 -44.76 -0.57 9.62
C ASN A 250 -43.22 -0.50 9.70
N HIS A 251 -42.54 -1.30 8.89
CA HIS A 251 -41.11 -1.49 8.87
C HIS A 251 -40.59 -1.30 7.44
N LYS A 252 -39.49 -0.56 7.30
CA LYS A 252 -38.87 -0.34 5.98
C LYS A 252 -38.05 -1.57 5.61
N ILE A 253 -38.52 -2.33 4.63
CA ILE A 253 -37.74 -3.41 4.02
C ILE A 253 -36.77 -2.81 3.01
N ASP A 254 -35.49 -3.18 3.13
CA ASP A 254 -34.48 -2.79 2.16
C ASP A 254 -34.60 -3.64 0.89
N LYS A 255 -34.87 -2.98 -0.23
CA LYS A 255 -35.04 -3.63 -1.54
C LYS A 255 -33.74 -4.25 -2.05
N GLU A 256 -32.59 -3.64 -1.76
CA GLU A 256 -31.29 -4.14 -2.17
C GLU A 256 -30.91 -5.37 -1.35
N ASP A 257 -31.12 -5.34 -0.03
CA ASP A 257 -30.87 -6.49 0.85
C ASP A 257 -31.77 -7.68 0.49
N HIS A 258 -33.06 -7.45 0.26
CA HIS A 258 -33.97 -8.51 -0.24
C HIS A 258 -33.48 -9.09 -1.57
N GLY A 259 -33.17 -8.22 -2.55
CA GLY A 259 -32.73 -8.67 -3.87
C GLY A 259 -31.46 -9.51 -3.80
N TYR A 260 -30.54 -9.12 -2.92
CA TYR A 260 -29.31 -9.87 -2.64
C TYR A 260 -29.59 -11.25 -2.05
N TRP A 261 -30.39 -11.34 -0.98
CA TRP A 261 -30.72 -12.62 -0.34
C TRP A 261 -31.56 -13.52 -1.24
N TYR A 262 -32.56 -12.96 -1.94
CA TYR A 262 -33.41 -13.71 -2.87
C TYR A 262 -32.56 -14.37 -3.97
N LYS A 263 -31.72 -13.58 -4.66
CA LYS A 263 -30.83 -14.10 -5.70
C LYS A 263 -29.84 -15.12 -5.14
N ARG A 264 -29.36 -14.92 -3.91
CA ARG A 264 -28.46 -15.88 -3.27
C ARG A 264 -29.14 -17.23 -3.02
N PHE A 265 -30.35 -17.23 -2.44
CA PHE A 265 -31.12 -18.44 -2.19
C PHE A 265 -31.55 -19.14 -3.50
N GLU A 266 -31.89 -18.38 -4.53
CA GLU A 266 -32.21 -18.91 -5.87
C GLU A 266 -31.02 -19.67 -6.49
N ASN A 267 -29.79 -19.22 -6.22
CA ASN A 267 -28.56 -19.89 -6.64
C ASN A 267 -28.14 -21.06 -5.71
N GLY A 268 -28.96 -21.44 -4.73
CA GLY A 268 -28.72 -22.58 -3.84
C GLY A 268 -27.77 -22.31 -2.66
N HIS A 269 -27.35 -21.06 -2.46
CA HIS A 269 -26.54 -20.68 -1.31
C HIS A 269 -27.43 -20.30 -0.11
N LEU A 270 -27.08 -20.74 1.11
CA LEU A 270 -27.84 -20.46 2.34
C LEU A 270 -27.34 -19.19 3.07
N PHE A 271 -27.43 -19.16 4.40
CA PHE A 271 -27.15 -18.01 5.26
C PHE A 271 -25.65 -17.68 5.44
N SER A 272 -24.72 -18.42 4.83
CA SER A 272 -23.28 -18.14 4.95
C SER A 272 -22.96 -16.78 4.33
N GLN A 273 -22.49 -15.83 5.14
CA GLN A 273 -22.11 -14.51 4.69
C GLN A 273 -20.92 -14.62 3.73
N VAL A 274 -21.08 -14.07 2.52
CA VAL A 274 -19.96 -13.90 1.60
C VAL A 274 -19.15 -12.71 2.11
N THR A 275 -17.92 -12.97 2.51
CA THR A 275 -16.97 -11.96 2.99
C THR A 275 -16.03 -11.55 1.85
N PHE A 276 -15.26 -10.49 2.05
CA PHE A 276 -14.21 -10.08 1.09
C PHE A 276 -13.26 -11.24 0.76
N SER A 277 -12.96 -12.12 1.72
CA SER A 277 -12.12 -13.31 1.55
C SER A 277 -12.71 -14.37 0.61
N ASN A 278 -13.99 -14.26 0.25
CA ASN A 278 -14.63 -15.15 -0.72
C ASN A 278 -14.55 -14.61 -2.15
N LEU A 279 -14.00 -13.40 -2.36
CA LEU A 279 -13.75 -12.89 -3.70
C LEU A 279 -12.66 -13.73 -4.39
N PRO A 280 -12.84 -14.07 -5.67
CA PRO A 280 -11.79 -14.70 -6.47
C PRO A 280 -10.50 -13.87 -6.48
N GLU A 281 -9.34 -14.53 -6.49
CA GLU A 281 -8.04 -13.84 -6.45
C GLU A 281 -7.87 -12.82 -7.57
N ASN A 282 -8.38 -13.12 -8.78
CA ASN A 282 -8.31 -12.20 -9.91
C ASN A 282 -9.11 -10.91 -9.68
N VAL A 283 -10.23 -10.98 -8.94
CA VAL A 283 -11.02 -9.79 -8.57
C VAL A 283 -10.26 -8.97 -7.52
N VAL A 284 -9.63 -9.62 -6.53
CA VAL A 284 -8.81 -8.95 -5.52
C VAL A 284 -7.60 -8.26 -6.16
N SER A 285 -6.93 -8.91 -7.12
CA SER A 285 -5.86 -8.30 -7.90
C SER A 285 -6.35 -7.09 -8.70
N GLU A 286 -7.53 -7.14 -9.31
CA GLU A 286 -8.08 -5.97 -10.03
C GLU A 286 -8.40 -4.81 -9.08
N ILE A 287 -8.90 -5.10 -7.88
CA ILE A 287 -9.10 -4.09 -6.82
C ILE A 287 -7.76 -3.48 -6.43
N ALA A 288 -6.75 -4.31 -6.21
CA ALA A 288 -5.40 -3.87 -5.82
C ALA A 288 -4.77 -2.91 -6.83
N GLU A 289 -4.93 -3.18 -8.13
CA GLU A 289 -4.41 -2.34 -9.20
C GLU A 289 -5.11 -0.98 -9.31
N LYS A 290 -6.29 -0.83 -8.69
CA LYS A 290 -7.06 0.42 -8.62
C LYS A 290 -6.90 1.16 -7.28
N CYS A 291 -6.24 0.56 -6.29
CA CYS A 291 -5.98 1.21 -5.02
C CYS A 291 -4.94 2.33 -5.16
N ASP A 292 -5.10 3.38 -4.36
CA ASP A 292 -3.99 4.29 -4.06
C ASP A 292 -2.92 3.57 -3.23
N LEU A 293 -1.72 4.15 -3.17
CA LEU A 293 -0.57 3.54 -2.50
C LEU A 293 -0.84 3.25 -1.02
N MET A 294 -1.52 4.15 -0.31
CA MET A 294 -1.80 3.96 1.12
C MET A 294 -2.80 2.83 1.34
N SER A 295 -3.90 2.81 0.58
CA SER A 295 -4.88 1.73 0.63
C SER A 295 -4.24 0.38 0.27
N TYR A 296 -3.36 0.35 -0.74
CA TYR A 296 -2.63 -0.86 -1.15
C TYR A 296 -1.74 -1.40 -0.02
N LEU A 297 -0.95 -0.54 0.62
CA LEU A 297 -0.09 -0.91 1.74
C LEU A 297 -0.89 -1.35 2.97
N GLN A 298 -2.07 -0.77 3.20
CA GLN A 298 -2.98 -1.18 4.26
C GLN A 298 -3.58 -2.56 3.98
N LEU A 299 -4.10 -2.82 2.77
CA LEU A 299 -4.66 -4.11 2.40
C LEU A 299 -3.63 -5.25 2.53
N ARG A 300 -2.37 -4.97 2.21
CA ARG A 300 -1.24 -5.90 2.37
C ARG A 300 -1.03 -6.35 3.83
N LYS A 301 -1.54 -5.59 4.80
CA LYS A 301 -1.42 -5.88 6.23
C LYS A 301 -2.60 -6.65 6.80
N VAL A 302 -3.71 -6.74 6.08
CA VAL A 302 -4.96 -7.34 6.56
C VAL A 302 -4.87 -8.86 6.65
N SER A 303 -4.23 -9.55 5.69
CA SER A 303 -4.06 -11.01 5.80
C SER A 303 -2.94 -11.51 4.88
N ASN A 304 -2.45 -12.74 5.14
CA ASN A 304 -1.43 -13.37 4.30
C ASN A 304 -1.94 -13.69 2.90
N GLY A 305 -3.20 -14.12 2.77
CA GLY A 305 -3.80 -14.38 1.46
C GLY A 305 -3.81 -13.11 0.62
N LEU A 306 -4.25 -12.00 1.20
CA LEU A 306 -4.23 -10.70 0.53
C LEU A 306 -2.80 -10.22 0.26
N ARG A 307 -1.89 -10.31 1.23
CA ARG A 307 -0.47 -9.96 1.04
C ARG A 307 0.14 -10.73 -0.12
N SER A 308 -0.06 -12.04 -0.17
CA SER A 308 0.44 -12.89 -1.24
C SER A 308 -0.13 -12.48 -2.60
N ILE A 309 -1.45 -12.27 -2.71
CA ILE A 309 -2.08 -11.81 -3.95
C ILE A 309 -1.51 -10.44 -4.37
N LEU A 310 -1.36 -9.51 -3.42
CA LEU A 310 -0.85 -8.17 -3.65
C LEU A 310 0.62 -8.18 -4.08
N ASP A 311 1.47 -9.00 -3.46
CA ASP A 311 2.89 -9.13 -3.82
C ASP A 311 3.11 -9.65 -5.24
N HIS A 312 2.10 -10.32 -5.80
CA HIS A 312 2.06 -10.76 -7.19
C HIS A 312 1.21 -9.87 -8.10
N SER A 313 0.60 -8.81 -7.56
CA SER A 313 -0.16 -7.80 -8.28
C SER A 313 0.70 -6.58 -8.61
N LYS A 314 0.28 -5.77 -9.60
CA LYS A 314 1.01 -4.55 -9.95
C LYS A 314 0.79 -3.50 -8.86
N PRO A 315 1.84 -3.04 -8.15
CA PRO A 315 1.67 -2.03 -7.11
C PRO A 315 1.38 -0.67 -7.75
N PRO A 316 0.59 0.21 -7.10
CA PRO A 316 0.36 1.59 -7.52
C PRO A 316 1.57 2.51 -7.22
N LEU A 317 2.78 2.01 -7.50
CA LEU A 317 4.04 2.69 -7.26
C LEU A 317 4.68 3.03 -8.61
N THR A 318 4.80 4.32 -8.89
CA THR A 318 5.34 4.84 -10.16
C THR A 318 6.61 5.65 -9.99
N HIS A 319 6.84 6.22 -8.80
CA HIS A 319 8.09 6.90 -8.46
C HIS A 319 8.65 6.24 -7.22
N PHE A 320 9.89 5.80 -7.31
CA PHE A 320 10.59 5.21 -6.18
C PHE A 320 12.00 5.73 -6.15
N SER A 321 12.41 6.31 -5.03
CA SER A 321 13.80 6.67 -4.82
C SER A 321 14.25 6.35 -3.41
N PHE A 322 15.54 6.11 -3.26
CA PHE A 322 16.15 5.95 -1.96
C PHE A 322 17.52 6.60 -1.89
N GLU A 323 17.83 7.11 -0.70
CA GLU A 323 19.03 7.85 -0.38
C GLU A 323 19.69 7.22 0.85
N PHE A 324 21.00 7.01 0.75
CA PHE A 324 21.84 6.51 1.81
C PHE A 324 22.69 7.66 2.37
N GLU A 325 22.66 7.80 3.68
CA GLU A 325 23.52 8.70 4.45
C GLU A 325 24.31 7.88 5.48
N GLU A 326 25.24 8.49 6.20
CA GLU A 326 26.09 7.80 7.19
C GLU A 326 25.25 7.11 8.29
N ASN A 327 24.22 7.80 8.77
CA ASN A 327 23.40 7.42 9.92
C ASN A 327 21.89 7.40 9.59
N GLN A 328 21.55 7.36 8.30
CA GLN A 328 20.18 7.43 7.82
C GLN A 328 19.98 6.76 6.46
N ILE A 329 18.83 6.13 6.25
CA ILE A 329 18.34 5.73 4.93
C ILE A 329 16.95 6.34 4.74
N SER A 330 16.78 7.05 3.63
CA SER A 330 15.53 7.70 3.26
C SER A 330 14.94 6.98 2.05
N LEU A 331 13.66 6.61 2.12
CA LEU A 331 12.89 6.08 1.01
C LEU A 331 11.81 7.08 0.64
N ASN A 332 11.52 7.22 -0.64
CA ASN A 332 10.43 8.04 -1.14
C ASN A 332 9.56 7.21 -2.10
N LEU A 333 8.29 7.07 -1.73
CA LEU A 333 7.28 6.36 -2.51
C LEU A 333 6.29 7.40 -3.09
N ASN A 334 6.20 7.46 -4.42
CA ASN A 334 5.33 8.37 -5.18
C ASN A 334 5.48 9.88 -4.89
N ASN A 335 6.56 10.32 -4.24
CA ASN A 335 6.68 11.70 -3.72
C ASN A 335 5.61 12.07 -2.68
N GLU A 336 4.92 11.07 -2.13
CA GLU A 336 3.83 11.23 -1.17
C GLU A 336 4.23 10.73 0.22
N VAL A 337 4.99 9.64 0.27
CA VAL A 337 5.33 8.95 1.52
C VAL A 337 6.83 8.92 1.69
N PRO A 338 7.43 9.95 2.33
CA PRO A 338 8.81 9.89 2.72
C PRO A 338 8.94 8.99 3.96
N VAL A 339 9.91 8.08 3.95
CA VAL A 339 10.19 7.16 5.04
C VAL A 339 11.65 7.29 5.41
N ILE A 340 11.94 7.62 6.66
CA ILE A 340 13.30 7.81 7.17
C ILE A 340 13.58 6.75 8.22
N PHE A 341 14.72 6.06 8.08
CA PHE A 341 15.28 5.15 9.07
C PHE A 341 16.60 5.74 9.54
N THR A 342 16.78 6.00 10.84
CA THR A 342 18.00 6.64 11.36
C THR A 342 18.34 6.14 12.76
N ASP A 343 19.61 6.15 13.13
CA ASP A 343 20.08 5.93 14.50
C ASP A 343 20.58 7.21 15.19
N LEU A 344 20.35 8.38 14.59
CA LEU A 344 20.73 9.67 15.15
C LEU A 344 19.90 10.01 16.38
N ASN A 345 20.56 9.98 17.54
CA ASN A 345 19.94 10.23 18.85
C ASN A 345 19.45 11.68 19.03
N ASP A 346 19.94 12.66 18.27
CA ASP A 346 19.66 14.08 18.47
C ASP A 346 18.81 14.73 17.37
N LEU A 347 18.45 14.00 16.31
CA LEU A 347 17.51 14.48 15.30
C LEU A 347 16.07 14.14 15.72
N ASP A 348 15.34 15.17 16.14
CA ASP A 348 13.88 15.15 16.07
C ASP A 348 13.47 15.28 14.59
N PRO A 349 12.40 14.59 14.14
CA PRO A 349 11.88 14.81 12.80
C PRO A 349 11.50 16.29 12.64
N PRO A 350 11.66 16.88 11.43
CA PRO A 350 11.19 18.23 11.16
C PRO A 350 9.76 18.40 11.68
N SER A 351 9.45 19.55 12.28
CA SER A 351 8.17 19.82 12.96
C SER A 351 6.92 19.63 12.08
N HIS A 352 7.11 19.43 10.77
CA HIS A 352 6.08 19.20 9.76
C HIS A 352 6.40 18.00 8.85
N PHE A 353 7.19 17.02 9.29
CA PHE A 353 7.51 15.86 8.45
C PHE A 353 6.24 15.03 8.17
N PRO A 354 5.74 14.98 6.92
CA PRO A 354 4.46 14.35 6.61
C PRO A 354 4.57 12.82 6.51
N GLY A 355 5.78 12.27 6.65
CA GLY A 355 6.09 10.86 6.44
C GLY A 355 6.37 10.05 7.70
N HIS A 356 6.91 8.85 7.50
CA HIS A 356 7.27 7.92 8.55
C HIS A 356 8.72 8.13 8.99
N PHE A 357 8.96 8.23 10.29
CA PHE A 357 10.29 8.44 10.87
C PHE A 357 10.57 7.36 11.91
N TYR A 358 11.55 6.51 11.64
CA TYR A 358 11.91 5.37 12.46
C TYR A 358 13.31 5.59 13.05
N LYS A 359 13.35 5.76 14.38
CA LYS A 359 14.58 5.98 15.13
C LYS A 359 15.03 4.73 15.84
N PHE A 360 16.30 4.39 15.70
CA PHE A 360 16.91 3.19 16.24
C PHE A 360 18.02 3.55 17.22
N LYS A 361 18.27 2.67 18.19
CA LYS A 361 19.52 2.70 18.94
C LYS A 361 20.47 1.79 18.19
N ASP A 362 21.57 2.34 17.69
CA ASP A 362 22.63 1.66 16.92
C ASP A 362 22.32 1.43 15.41
N ASN A 363 23.36 0.95 14.68
CA ASN A 363 23.44 0.72 13.22
C ASN A 363 22.52 -0.39 12.69
N ASP A 364 21.42 -0.62 13.41
CA ASP A 364 20.41 -1.59 13.11
C ASP A 364 19.53 -1.03 11.97
N TYR A 365 19.12 0.24 11.99
CA TYR A 365 18.22 0.91 11.03
C TYR A 365 18.35 0.46 9.55
N ALA A 366 19.58 0.28 9.07
CA ALA A 366 19.88 -0.19 7.73
C ALA A 366 19.19 -1.53 7.39
N LYS A 367 19.21 -2.53 8.28
CA LYS A 367 18.58 -3.85 8.01
C LYS A 367 17.08 -3.72 7.76
N VAL A 368 16.40 -2.89 8.54
CA VAL A 368 14.95 -2.68 8.37
C VAL A 368 14.68 -1.91 7.08
N ALA A 369 15.46 -0.87 6.77
CA ALA A 369 15.34 -0.18 5.49
C ALA A 369 15.52 -1.14 4.30
N PHE A 370 16.50 -2.05 4.37
CA PHE A 370 16.75 -3.05 3.34
C PHE A 370 15.61 -4.06 3.19
N ASN A 371 14.95 -4.50 4.27
CA ASN A 371 13.76 -5.34 4.16
C ASN A 371 12.63 -4.64 3.37
N TYR A 372 12.50 -3.31 3.51
CA TYR A 372 11.50 -2.53 2.77
C TYR A 372 11.91 -2.36 1.31
N LEU A 373 13.19 -2.08 1.03
CA LEU A 373 13.74 -2.06 -0.34
C LEU A 373 13.50 -3.41 -1.02
N GLU A 374 13.78 -4.50 -0.33
CA GLU A 374 13.60 -5.87 -0.80
C GLU A 374 12.14 -6.17 -1.14
N MET A 375 11.22 -5.82 -0.24
CA MET A 375 9.78 -5.94 -0.46
C MET A 375 9.32 -5.25 -1.74
N VAL A 376 9.81 -4.03 -2.01
CA VAL A 376 9.42 -3.26 -3.20
C VAL A 376 10.09 -3.84 -4.46
N LEU A 377 11.41 -4.01 -4.42
CA LEU A 377 12.22 -4.38 -5.59
C LEU A 377 12.05 -5.85 -6.00
N LYS A 378 11.56 -6.74 -5.12
CA LYS A 378 11.25 -8.14 -5.49
C LYS A 378 9.95 -8.30 -6.28
N ASN A 379 9.08 -7.29 -6.32
CA ASN A 379 7.81 -7.37 -7.04
C ASN A 379 8.03 -7.32 -8.57
N ARG A 380 7.81 -8.46 -9.25
CA ARG A 380 8.03 -8.61 -10.70
C ARG A 380 7.13 -7.76 -11.59
N LYS A 381 6.00 -7.27 -11.06
CA LYS A 381 5.05 -6.41 -11.78
C LYS A 381 5.30 -4.92 -11.51
N LEU A 382 6.33 -4.58 -10.71
CA LEU A 382 6.73 -3.20 -10.48
C LEU A 382 7.08 -2.51 -11.81
N GLN A 383 6.47 -1.35 -12.05
CA GLN A 383 6.70 -0.54 -13.24
C GLN A 383 6.90 0.91 -12.84
N LEU A 384 8.15 1.34 -12.78
CA LEU A 384 8.52 2.69 -12.38
C LEU A 384 8.55 3.62 -13.59
N ASN A 385 7.89 4.76 -13.45
CA ASN A 385 8.16 5.91 -14.32
C ASN A 385 9.50 6.52 -13.92
N HIS A 386 9.74 6.77 -12.63
CA HIS A 386 11.01 7.29 -12.12
C HIS A 386 11.61 6.36 -11.08
N PHE A 387 12.89 6.06 -11.25
CA PHE A 387 13.70 5.30 -10.31
C PHE A 387 14.96 6.09 -9.94
N GLY A 388 15.14 6.40 -8.66
CA GLY A 388 16.23 7.24 -8.18
C GLY A 388 17.08 6.56 -7.11
N VAL A 389 18.40 6.66 -7.18
CA VAL A 389 19.30 6.17 -6.12
C VAL A 389 20.37 7.20 -5.82
N VAL A 390 20.57 7.45 -4.53
CA VAL A 390 21.53 8.45 -4.05
C VAL A 390 22.43 7.79 -3.01
N PHE A 391 23.71 7.59 -3.35
CA PHE A 391 24.74 6.97 -2.48
C PHE A 391 25.42 8.02 -1.61
N PRO A 392 25.92 7.69 -0.40
CA PRO A 392 26.49 8.72 0.47
C PRO A 392 27.78 9.29 -0.12
N LYS A 393 28.18 10.51 0.32
CA LYS A 393 29.46 11.13 -0.08
C LYS A 393 30.68 10.29 0.32
N GLU A 394 30.57 9.51 1.40
CA GLU A 394 31.69 8.77 1.98
C GLU A 394 31.96 7.42 1.28
N LYS A 395 33.24 7.12 1.04
CA LYS A 395 33.69 5.97 0.20
C LYS A 395 33.34 4.58 0.75
N HIS A 396 33.00 4.46 2.03
CA HIS A 396 32.73 3.16 2.65
C HIS A 396 31.48 3.22 3.51
N ASN A 397 30.38 2.66 2.99
CA ASN A 397 29.22 2.32 3.80
C ASN A 397 28.85 0.85 3.60
N LYS A 398 28.66 0.13 4.71
CA LYS A 398 28.12 -1.23 4.77
C LYS A 398 26.84 -1.38 3.95
N SER A 399 26.04 -0.31 3.86
CA SER A 399 24.82 -0.23 3.06
C SER A 399 25.05 -0.46 1.57
N ASN A 400 26.18 -0.04 0.99
CA ASN A 400 26.43 -0.24 -0.44
C ASN A 400 26.58 -1.74 -0.77
N GLN A 401 27.28 -2.50 0.08
CA GLN A 401 27.39 -3.95 -0.10
C GLN A 401 26.02 -4.64 0.03
N MET A 402 25.23 -4.27 1.05
CA MET A 402 23.88 -4.82 1.23
C MET A 402 22.99 -4.54 0.01
N LEU A 403 23.14 -3.37 -0.62
CA LEU A 403 22.44 -3.06 -1.87
C LEU A 403 22.91 -3.93 -3.03
N ARG A 404 24.22 -4.08 -3.23
CA ARG A 404 24.74 -4.99 -4.28
C ARG A 404 24.23 -6.41 -4.09
N ASP A 405 24.24 -6.91 -2.85
CA ASP A 405 23.73 -8.24 -2.49
C ASP A 405 22.23 -8.35 -2.83
N LEU A 406 21.42 -7.37 -2.41
CA LEU A 406 19.99 -7.32 -2.74
C LEU A 406 19.76 -7.33 -4.25
N LEU A 407 20.44 -6.46 -4.99
CA LEU A 407 20.34 -6.36 -6.44
C LEU A 407 20.75 -7.65 -7.14
N SER A 408 21.81 -8.31 -6.67
CA SER A 408 22.26 -9.60 -7.20
C SER A 408 21.27 -10.74 -6.93
N SER A 409 20.50 -10.64 -5.84
CA SER A 409 19.46 -11.61 -5.48
C SER A 409 18.16 -11.48 -6.31
N LEU A 410 18.00 -10.41 -7.07
CA LEU A 410 16.79 -10.18 -7.86
C LEU A 410 16.70 -11.18 -9.02
N SER A 411 15.66 -12.01 -9.01
CA SER A 411 15.35 -12.97 -10.09
C SER A 411 14.84 -12.33 -11.38
N HIS A 412 14.78 -11.00 -11.45
CA HIS A 412 14.24 -10.25 -12.58
C HIS A 412 14.93 -8.88 -12.70
N LYS A 413 14.68 -8.19 -13.82
CA LYS A 413 15.16 -6.83 -14.07
C LYS A 413 14.05 -5.82 -13.78
N ILE A 414 14.43 -4.68 -13.22
CA ILE A 414 13.53 -3.59 -12.81
C ILE A 414 13.07 -2.83 -14.05
N HIS A 415 11.76 -2.64 -14.20
CA HIS A 415 11.20 -1.77 -15.23
C HIS A 415 11.25 -0.31 -14.77
N ALA A 416 12.04 0.53 -15.43
CA ALA A 416 12.15 1.96 -15.14
C ALA A 416 12.24 2.77 -16.44
N LYS A 417 11.47 3.84 -16.57
CA LYS A 417 11.53 4.74 -17.74
C LYS A 417 12.58 5.84 -17.58
N HIS A 418 12.70 6.39 -16.39
CA HIS A 418 13.63 7.46 -16.06
C HIS A 418 14.47 6.97 -14.89
N PHE A 419 15.79 6.90 -15.08
CA PHE A 419 16.72 6.50 -14.04
C PHE A 419 17.64 7.64 -13.66
N VAL A 420 17.74 7.91 -12.37
CA VAL A 420 18.61 8.93 -11.78
C VAL A 420 19.52 8.26 -10.77
N ILE A 421 20.82 8.52 -10.85
CA ILE A 421 21.78 8.01 -9.88
C ILE A 421 22.82 9.07 -9.51
N ARG A 422 23.03 9.23 -8.20
CA ARG A 422 24.17 9.93 -7.63
C ARG A 422 25.09 8.91 -6.98
N PHE A 423 26.29 8.72 -7.52
CA PHE A 423 27.20 7.64 -7.12
C PHE A 423 28.60 8.15 -6.80
N GLN A 424 29.38 7.31 -6.12
CA GLN A 424 30.79 7.57 -5.75
C GLN A 424 31.79 6.69 -6.50
N ASN A 425 31.36 5.51 -6.96
CA ASN A 425 32.21 4.57 -7.70
C ASN A 425 31.45 3.97 -8.88
N ASP A 426 32.19 3.67 -9.95
CA ASP A 426 31.64 3.10 -11.18
C ASP A 426 31.02 1.73 -10.97
N GLU A 427 31.48 0.97 -9.97
CA GLU A 427 30.96 -0.37 -9.68
C GLU A 427 29.48 -0.32 -9.25
N ASP A 428 29.12 0.63 -8.38
CA ASP A 428 27.72 0.87 -7.95
C ASP A 428 26.85 1.29 -9.14
N LEU A 429 27.35 2.21 -9.97
CA LEU A 429 26.66 2.65 -11.18
C LEU A 429 26.37 1.48 -12.13
N ILE A 430 27.40 0.69 -12.45
CA ILE A 430 27.29 -0.45 -13.35
C ILE A 430 26.34 -1.51 -12.77
N THR A 431 26.42 -1.78 -11.46
CA THR A 431 25.55 -2.75 -10.78
C THR A 431 24.09 -2.33 -10.87
N MET A 432 23.80 -1.05 -10.58
CA MET A 432 22.46 -0.48 -10.67
C MET A 432 21.90 -0.53 -12.10
N LEU A 433 22.68 -0.08 -13.09
CA LEU A 433 22.26 -0.10 -14.49
C LEU A 433 22.01 -1.52 -15.00
N LYS A 434 22.85 -2.49 -14.62
CA LYS A 434 22.66 -3.91 -14.98
C LYS A 434 21.34 -4.47 -14.47
N CYS A 435 20.78 -3.94 -13.39
CA CYS A 435 19.50 -4.38 -12.84
C CYS A 435 18.28 -3.80 -13.56
N ILE A 436 18.46 -2.73 -14.35
CA ILE A 436 17.37 -2.13 -15.13
C ILE A 436 17.13 -2.96 -16.40
N LYS A 437 15.86 -3.19 -16.71
CA LYS A 437 15.43 -3.96 -17.88
C LYS A 437 15.75 -3.19 -19.17
N PRO A 438 16.54 -3.77 -20.10
CA PRO A 438 16.72 -3.20 -21.43
C PRO A 438 15.37 -2.96 -22.14
N GLY A 439 15.29 -1.89 -22.92
CA GLY A 439 14.13 -1.49 -23.70
C GLY A 439 13.09 -0.69 -22.94
N THR A 440 13.24 -0.57 -21.62
CA THR A 440 12.30 0.20 -20.77
C THR A 440 12.80 1.62 -20.49
N LEU A 441 14.13 1.79 -20.44
CA LEU A 441 14.80 3.04 -20.11
C LEU A 441 14.68 4.05 -21.26
N LYS A 442 14.09 5.21 -20.97
CA LYS A 442 13.97 6.35 -21.89
C LYS A 442 14.96 7.45 -21.57
N SER A 443 15.20 7.72 -20.29
CA SER A 443 16.19 8.72 -19.87
C SER A 443 17.13 8.19 -18.80
N LEU A 444 18.38 8.64 -18.88
CA LEU A 444 19.44 8.34 -17.92
C LEU A 444 20.03 9.65 -17.39
N SER A 445 20.06 9.81 -16.07
CA SER A 445 20.72 10.95 -15.41
C SER A 445 21.77 10.45 -14.43
N LEU A 446 23.02 10.83 -14.67
CA LEU A 446 24.20 10.45 -13.90
C LEU A 446 24.78 11.70 -13.23
N GLY A 447 25.14 11.62 -11.95
CA GLY A 447 25.84 12.69 -11.26
C GLY A 447 26.68 12.16 -10.10
N ALA A 448 27.56 13.01 -9.58
CA ALA A 448 28.25 12.82 -8.33
C ALA A 448 27.95 13.98 -7.38
N TYR A 449 28.51 13.92 -6.18
CA TYR A 449 28.42 15.01 -5.22
C TYR A 449 29.44 16.09 -5.59
N ILE A 450 28.98 17.34 -5.64
CA ILE A 450 29.83 18.51 -5.74
C ILE A 450 30.11 18.97 -4.31
N GLU A 451 31.38 19.19 -3.95
CA GLU A 451 31.74 19.73 -2.63
C GLU A 451 31.34 21.21 -2.56
N ASP A 452 30.75 21.63 -1.44
CA ASP A 452 30.35 23.03 -1.18
C ASP A 452 31.56 23.89 -0.72
N ASP A 453 32.73 23.25 -0.63
CA ASP A 453 33.87 23.66 0.17
C ASP A 453 34.89 24.51 -0.61
N GLY A 454 34.52 25.19 -1.71
CA GLY A 454 35.34 26.23 -2.38
C GLY A 454 36.72 25.84 -2.94
N GLU A 455 37.27 24.67 -2.61
CA GLU A 455 38.39 24.02 -3.28
C GLU A 455 37.83 23.04 -4.30
N LEU A 456 38.19 23.21 -5.58
CA LEU A 456 37.86 22.27 -6.65
C LEU A 456 38.59 20.95 -6.35
N PRO A 457 37.91 19.88 -5.92
CA PRO A 457 38.53 18.57 -5.93
C PRO A 457 38.80 18.22 -7.40
N GLU A 458 39.69 17.26 -7.67
CA GLU A 458 39.74 16.62 -8.98
C GLU A 458 38.30 16.25 -9.38
N LEU A 459 37.77 16.91 -10.41
CA LEU A 459 36.37 16.80 -10.80
C LEU A 459 36.04 15.32 -11.01
N PRO A 460 34.99 14.78 -10.35
CA PRO A 460 34.70 13.37 -10.45
C PRO A 460 34.41 13.00 -11.91
N SER A 461 35.24 12.11 -12.46
CA SER A 461 35.12 11.59 -13.82
C SER A 461 34.67 10.14 -13.79
N ILE A 462 33.95 9.72 -14.84
CA ILE A 462 33.57 8.32 -15.03
C ILE A 462 34.71 7.62 -15.76
N ALA A 463 35.53 6.84 -15.04
CA ALA A 463 36.63 6.10 -15.64
C ALA A 463 36.13 4.93 -16.53
N SER A 464 34.92 4.43 -16.26
CA SER A 464 34.34 3.26 -16.92
C SER A 464 33.32 3.61 -18.01
N ILE A 465 33.38 4.80 -18.62
CA ILE A 465 32.42 5.24 -19.65
C ILE A 465 32.36 4.26 -20.83
N ASP A 466 33.51 3.70 -21.22
CA ASP A 466 33.62 2.68 -22.28
C ASP A 466 32.78 1.41 -21.98
N ILE A 467 32.60 1.08 -20.70
CA ILE A 467 31.76 -0.05 -20.30
C ILE A 467 30.27 0.34 -20.42
N LEU A 468 29.93 1.58 -20.07
CA LEU A 468 28.55 2.08 -20.09
C LEU A 468 28.00 2.18 -21.51
N VAL A 469 28.81 2.70 -22.45
CA VAL A 469 28.40 2.88 -23.86
C VAL A 469 28.05 1.56 -24.54
N GLU A 470 28.64 0.46 -24.08
CA GLU A 470 28.36 -0.88 -24.62
C GLU A 470 27.06 -1.50 -24.10
N MET A 471 26.47 -0.96 -23.04
CA MET A 471 25.25 -1.49 -22.44
C MET A 471 24.01 -1.22 -23.30
N GLU A 472 23.12 -2.20 -23.40
CA GLU A 472 21.83 -2.04 -24.10
C GLU A 472 20.99 -0.90 -23.52
N GLN A 473 21.07 -0.68 -22.21
CA GLN A 473 20.39 0.42 -21.52
C GLN A 473 20.85 1.79 -22.04
N TRP A 474 22.14 1.95 -22.34
CA TRP A 474 22.70 3.18 -22.90
C TRP A 474 22.29 3.36 -24.36
N LYS A 475 22.47 2.31 -25.18
CA LYS A 475 22.19 2.31 -26.62
C LYS A 475 20.72 2.59 -26.94
N GLN A 476 19.81 2.22 -26.04
CA GLN A 476 18.36 2.34 -26.25
C GLN A 476 17.75 3.59 -25.58
N ALA A 477 18.46 4.24 -24.66
CA ALA A 477 17.99 5.45 -24.03
C ALA A 477 17.93 6.61 -25.03
N LYS A 478 16.93 7.48 -24.88
CA LYS A 478 16.68 8.62 -25.78
C LYS A 478 17.22 9.92 -25.24
N TYR A 479 17.31 10.03 -23.91
CA TYR A 479 17.73 11.24 -23.23
C TYR A 479 18.83 10.93 -22.24
N LEU A 480 19.86 11.77 -22.21
CA LEU A 480 21.00 11.60 -21.32
C LEU A 480 21.29 12.90 -20.57
N ARG A 481 21.61 12.80 -19.29
CA ARG A 481 22.20 13.90 -18.53
C ARG A 481 23.35 13.36 -17.71
N ILE A 482 24.53 13.95 -17.83
CA ILE A 482 25.72 13.60 -17.06
C ILE A 482 26.26 14.88 -16.45
N LEU A 483 26.17 15.01 -15.12
CA LEU A 483 26.67 16.15 -14.36
C LEU A 483 28.12 15.92 -13.89
N LEU A 484 28.94 15.33 -14.76
CA LEU A 484 30.32 14.88 -14.49
C LEU A 484 31.19 15.16 -15.71
N PHE A 485 32.44 15.56 -15.49
CA PHE A 485 33.39 15.78 -16.58
C PHE A 485 33.84 14.44 -17.17
N LEU A 486 33.76 14.35 -18.49
CA LEU A 486 34.10 13.15 -19.25
C LEU A 486 35.34 13.39 -20.09
N ASP A 487 36.26 12.43 -20.02
CA ASP A 487 37.35 12.25 -20.99
C ASP A 487 36.96 11.14 -21.95
N THR A 488 36.17 11.47 -22.97
CA THR A 488 35.59 10.48 -23.88
C THR A 488 35.28 11.09 -25.25
N SER A 489 35.09 10.23 -26.26
CA SER A 489 34.71 10.67 -27.60
C SER A 489 33.28 11.22 -27.62
N ILE A 490 33.08 12.36 -28.31
CA ILE A 490 31.76 12.97 -28.48
C ILE A 490 30.80 12.07 -29.30
N GLU A 491 31.34 11.12 -30.08
CA GLU A 491 30.57 10.22 -30.93
C GLU A 491 29.64 9.30 -30.12
N HIS A 492 29.98 9.00 -28.86
CA HIS A 492 29.18 8.16 -27.97
C HIS A 492 27.79 8.72 -27.63
N PHE A 493 27.52 9.98 -28.01
CA PHE A 493 26.29 10.69 -27.69
C PHE A 493 25.37 10.93 -28.90
N PHE A 494 25.80 10.61 -30.12
CA PHE A 494 25.07 11.00 -31.34
C PHE A 494 23.70 10.33 -31.51
N HIS A 495 23.46 9.19 -30.86
CA HIS A 495 22.17 8.49 -30.94
C HIS A 495 21.09 9.08 -30.04
N PHE A 496 21.45 9.92 -29.06
CA PHE A 496 20.47 10.52 -28.16
C PHE A 496 19.63 11.60 -28.87
N LYS A 497 18.34 11.67 -28.53
CA LYS A 497 17.44 12.74 -28.96
C LYS A 497 17.79 14.07 -28.27
N ALA A 498 18.15 14.00 -26.99
CA ALA A 498 18.72 15.16 -26.30
C ALA A 498 19.70 14.73 -25.22
N PHE A 499 20.75 15.51 -25.02
CA PHE A 499 21.73 15.26 -23.98
C PHE A 499 22.32 16.53 -23.35
N ASP A 500 22.69 16.44 -22.07
CA ASP A 500 23.36 17.49 -21.29
C ASP A 500 24.59 16.87 -20.62
N ILE A 501 25.79 17.26 -21.05
CA ILE A 501 27.06 16.64 -20.66
C ILE A 501 28.15 17.67 -20.38
N TYR A 502 29.18 17.24 -19.66
CA TYR A 502 30.38 18.02 -19.37
C TYR A 502 31.58 17.24 -19.91
N ILE A 503 32.44 17.87 -20.72
CA ILE A 503 33.62 17.24 -21.33
C ILE A 503 34.87 18.08 -21.05
N ILE A 504 36.02 17.42 -20.93
CA ILE A 504 37.29 18.09 -20.61
C ILE A 504 37.77 18.94 -21.80
N SER A 505 37.69 18.40 -23.01
CA SER A 505 38.15 19.12 -24.20
C SER A 505 37.30 18.81 -25.42
N LEU A 506 37.22 19.79 -26.33
CA LEU A 506 36.55 19.64 -27.62
C LEU A 506 37.46 20.19 -28.73
N SER A 507 37.83 19.34 -29.70
CA SER A 507 38.58 19.78 -30.87
C SER A 507 37.65 20.36 -31.96
N ILE A 508 38.25 21.03 -32.96
CA ILE A 508 37.50 21.52 -34.13
C ILE A 508 36.88 20.35 -34.91
N GLU A 509 37.59 19.22 -35.02
CA GLU A 509 37.11 18.02 -35.69
C GLU A 509 35.92 17.41 -34.96
N ASP A 510 35.97 17.34 -33.62
CA ASP A 510 34.85 16.88 -32.79
C ASP A 510 33.61 17.74 -32.99
N ALA A 511 33.78 19.07 -33.02
CA ALA A 511 32.67 20.01 -33.22
C ALA A 511 32.03 19.88 -34.61
N LEU A 512 32.84 19.68 -35.66
CA LEU A 512 32.35 19.43 -37.02
C LEU A 512 31.63 18.08 -37.13
N ASN A 513 32.20 17.03 -36.54
CA ASN A 513 31.60 15.70 -36.51
C ASN A 513 30.28 15.70 -35.75
N LEU A 514 30.23 16.38 -34.60
CA LEU A 514 29.03 16.60 -33.80
C LEU A 514 27.95 17.30 -34.65
N ALA A 515 28.24 18.46 -35.22
CA ALA A 515 27.26 19.20 -36.01
C ALA A 515 26.76 18.38 -37.22
N HIS A 516 27.65 17.69 -37.93
CA HIS A 516 27.29 16.82 -39.03
C HIS A 516 26.40 15.65 -38.61
N ALA A 517 26.74 14.95 -37.52
CA ALA A 517 25.96 13.82 -37.02
C ALA A 517 24.56 14.26 -36.54
N LEU A 518 24.49 15.37 -35.79
CA LEU A 518 23.22 15.91 -35.28
C LEU A 518 22.33 16.44 -36.40
N SER A 519 22.92 17.11 -37.41
CA SER A 519 22.20 17.60 -38.59
C SER A 519 21.53 16.48 -39.37
N ASN A 520 22.13 15.29 -39.41
CA ASN A 520 21.61 14.12 -40.13
C ASN A 520 20.65 13.27 -39.28
N ASN A 521 20.57 13.51 -37.97
CA ASN A 521 19.70 12.77 -37.07
C ASN A 521 18.30 13.41 -37.02
N SER A 522 17.35 12.83 -37.77
CA SER A 522 15.96 13.31 -37.80
C SER A 522 15.23 13.26 -36.44
N ASP A 523 15.75 12.47 -35.49
CA ASP A 523 15.18 12.30 -34.16
C ASP A 523 15.80 13.24 -33.11
N PHE A 524 16.80 14.03 -33.49
CA PHE A 524 17.52 14.97 -32.61
C PHE A 524 16.72 16.24 -32.33
N ASN A 525 16.69 16.62 -31.05
CA ASN A 525 16.01 17.80 -30.54
C ASN A 525 16.99 18.89 -30.08
N SER A 526 17.88 18.57 -29.13
CA SER A 526 18.79 19.56 -28.53
C SER A 526 19.91 18.92 -27.72
N CYS A 527 21.08 19.56 -27.64
CA CYS A 527 22.08 19.23 -26.64
C CYS A 527 22.69 20.46 -25.97
N ARG A 528 23.21 20.23 -24.76
CA ARG A 528 24.00 21.17 -23.97
C ARG A 528 25.33 20.49 -23.66
N ILE A 529 26.43 21.14 -23.99
CA ILE A 529 27.78 20.62 -23.76
C ILE A 529 28.56 21.70 -23.04
N GLU A 530 28.93 21.41 -21.80
CA GLU A 530 29.86 22.24 -21.04
C GLU A 530 31.29 21.74 -21.30
N VAL A 531 32.19 22.62 -21.71
CA VAL A 531 33.53 22.29 -22.17
C VAL A 531 34.56 23.04 -21.34
N GLU A 532 35.47 22.32 -20.68
CA GLU A 532 36.53 22.95 -19.89
C GLU A 532 37.58 23.64 -20.78
N ARG A 533 38.00 22.98 -21.88
CA ARG A 533 39.10 23.46 -22.73
C ARG A 533 38.76 23.35 -24.22
N TYR A 534 38.51 24.48 -24.88
CA TYR A 534 38.37 24.55 -26.33
C TYR A 534 38.68 25.95 -26.90
N ASP A 535 39.06 26.01 -28.17
CA ASP A 535 39.21 27.27 -28.89
C ASP A 535 37.86 27.67 -29.50
N GLN A 536 37.10 28.46 -28.76
CA GLN A 536 35.76 28.90 -29.14
C GLN A 536 35.75 29.64 -30.47
N GLU A 537 36.74 30.50 -30.74
CA GLU A 537 36.78 31.32 -31.94
C GLU A 537 37.12 30.47 -33.17
N ALA A 538 38.06 29.53 -33.03
CA ALA A 538 38.38 28.59 -34.10
C ALA A 538 37.21 27.65 -34.41
N VAL A 539 36.48 27.16 -33.39
CA VAL A 539 35.28 26.32 -33.59
C VAL A 539 34.15 27.09 -34.27
N LYS A 540 33.87 28.34 -33.84
CA LYS A 540 32.87 29.21 -34.50
C LYS A 540 33.20 29.46 -35.96
N ASN A 541 34.46 29.76 -36.26
CA ASN A 541 34.93 29.98 -37.63
C ASN A 541 34.83 28.72 -38.49
N ALA A 542 35.17 27.55 -37.94
CA ALA A 542 35.08 26.28 -38.64
C ALA A 542 33.63 25.89 -38.98
N LEU A 543 32.69 26.15 -38.07
CA LEU A 543 31.25 25.89 -38.27
C LEU A 543 30.54 26.96 -39.13
N ARG A 544 31.22 28.06 -39.49
CA ARG A 544 30.67 29.18 -40.27
C ARG A 544 29.36 29.71 -39.68
N ILE A 545 29.40 30.05 -38.40
CA ILE A 545 28.23 30.55 -37.68
C ILE A 545 28.08 32.04 -37.91
N ASP A 546 26.87 32.47 -38.24
CA ASP A 546 26.52 33.87 -38.46
C ASP A 546 26.12 34.60 -37.17
N GLN A 547 25.66 35.86 -37.31
CA GLN A 547 25.25 36.69 -36.17
C GLN A 547 23.95 36.20 -35.50
N ASP A 548 23.16 35.36 -36.18
CA ASP A 548 21.89 34.81 -35.71
C ASP A 548 22.07 33.40 -35.11
N ASN A 549 23.32 32.97 -34.88
CA ASN A 549 23.68 31.63 -34.38
C ASN A 549 23.26 30.48 -35.30
N LEU A 550 23.07 30.76 -36.58
CA LEU A 550 22.82 29.75 -37.61
C LEU A 550 24.13 29.40 -38.32
N THR A 551 24.27 28.14 -38.70
CA THR A 551 25.44 27.68 -39.46
C THR A 551 25.08 27.56 -40.93
N GLU A 552 25.92 28.13 -41.80
CA GLU A 552 25.78 27.97 -43.26
C GLU A 552 25.90 26.51 -43.70
N LEU A 553 26.62 25.69 -42.93
CA LEU A 553 26.91 24.29 -43.26
C LEU A 553 25.75 23.35 -42.87
N PHE A 554 25.01 23.69 -41.81
CA PHE A 554 23.94 22.85 -41.24
C PHE A 554 22.69 23.68 -40.93
N PRO A 555 21.91 24.08 -41.94
CA PRO A 555 20.85 25.10 -41.81
C PRO A 555 19.68 24.70 -40.88
N ASN A 556 19.57 23.42 -40.52
CA ASN A 556 18.60 22.90 -39.57
C ASN A 556 19.07 22.98 -38.10
N LEU A 557 20.28 23.47 -37.84
CA LEU A 557 20.84 23.61 -36.50
C LEU A 557 20.99 25.08 -36.10
N TYR A 558 20.54 25.38 -34.88
CA TYR A 558 20.84 26.60 -34.15
C TYR A 558 21.92 26.30 -33.12
N ILE A 559 23.06 27.00 -33.18
CA ILE A 559 24.23 26.74 -32.34
C ILE A 559 24.61 28.00 -31.57
N GLN A 560 24.32 28.02 -30.28
CA GLN A 560 24.69 29.10 -29.37
C GLN A 560 25.93 28.73 -28.56
N PHE A 561 26.83 29.71 -28.40
CA PHE A 561 28.01 29.57 -27.56
C PHE A 561 27.95 30.55 -26.37
N ASP A 562 28.31 30.07 -25.19
CA ASP A 562 28.69 30.88 -24.03
C ASP A 562 30.18 30.60 -23.69
N ILE A 563 30.71 31.21 -22.62
CA ILE A 563 32.12 31.18 -22.22
C ILE A 563 32.66 29.73 -22.14
N SER A 564 31.90 28.80 -21.57
CA SER A 564 32.27 27.39 -21.43
C SER A 564 31.18 26.43 -21.92
N GLU A 565 30.21 26.92 -22.69
CA GLU A 565 29.01 26.16 -23.04
C GLU A 565 28.73 26.22 -24.55
N ILE A 566 28.33 25.09 -25.12
CA ILE A 566 27.79 24.97 -26.47
C ILE A 566 26.38 24.38 -26.38
N VAL A 567 25.41 25.11 -26.92
CA VAL A 567 24.00 24.67 -26.98
C VAL A 567 23.60 24.52 -28.44
N ILE A 568 23.27 23.29 -28.85
CA ILE A 568 22.80 22.98 -30.20
C ILE A 568 21.33 22.61 -30.14
N ARG A 569 20.52 23.16 -31.04
CA ARG A 569 19.09 22.85 -31.15
C ARG A 569 18.70 22.63 -32.60
N ASN A 570 17.78 21.70 -32.82
CA ASN A 570 17.12 21.60 -34.11
C ASN A 570 16.12 22.76 -34.26
N VAL A 571 16.17 23.47 -35.38
CA VAL A 571 15.33 24.66 -35.66
C VAL A 571 13.84 24.33 -35.65
N ASP A 572 13.47 23.11 -36.04
CA ASP A 572 12.09 22.64 -36.10
C ASP A 572 11.58 22.04 -34.77
N SER A 573 12.42 21.98 -33.73
CA SER A 573 12.07 21.37 -32.45
C SER A 573 11.31 22.36 -31.54
N PRO A 574 10.25 21.93 -30.82
CA PRO A 574 9.54 22.79 -29.87
C PRO A 574 10.49 23.35 -28.81
N LEU A 575 10.36 24.67 -28.52
CA LEU A 575 11.08 25.32 -27.42
C LEU A 575 10.72 24.66 -26.07
N MET A 576 11.77 24.29 -25.33
CA MET A 576 11.82 23.68 -23.99
C MET A 576 11.77 22.15 -23.90
N PHE A 577 12.95 21.54 -23.75
CA PHE A 577 13.15 20.46 -22.80
C PHE A 577 13.81 21.06 -21.54
N HIS A 578 13.04 21.21 -20.46
CA HIS A 578 13.63 21.37 -19.14
C HIS A 578 13.90 19.96 -18.59
N PHE A 579 15.17 19.64 -18.36
CA PHE A 579 15.55 18.51 -17.52
C PHE A 579 15.13 18.86 -16.08
N HIS A 580 13.89 18.57 -15.72
CA HIS A 580 13.40 18.62 -14.34
C HIS A 580 13.76 17.33 -13.60
#